data_AF-X1JNX8-F1
#
_entry.id   AF-X1JNX8-F1
#
_cell.length_a   1.000
_cell.length_b   1.000
_cell.length_c   1.000
_cell.angle_alpha   90.00
_cell.angle_beta   90.00
_cell.angle_gamma   90.00
#
_symmetry.space_group_name_H-M   'P 1'
#
loop_
_entity.id
_entity.type
_entity.pdbx_description
1 polymer ?
#
loop_
_entity_poly.entity_id
_entity_poly.type
_entity_poly.pdbx_seq_one_letter_code
_entity_poly.pdbx_strand_id
1 'polypeptide(L)'
;MRIVSQMFMILLTLNACNQNGDSSNDAYLKEIKRWKGKRLARLKSENGWLNLAGLFWLEEGINTIGSDSSNSIIYPDKAPPRLGKYILKNRQVSFIHEPGAEVFLEGKPIEELEIKTDKTGKPSLLETGSLAWFIIERGDQFGIRLRDYEHPAINQLTHIECYPADPAWKIEAKFEAYEEPRELLIPTIIGTVEKNMCPGILRFDVNGVQQEFYPVAAGKRL
;
A
#
# COMPACT_ATOMS: atom_id res chain seq x y z
N MET A 1 15.17 80.39 40.11
CA MET A 1 16.64 80.44 40.28
C MET A 1 17.15 79.00 40.22
N ARG A 2 18.05 78.73 39.26
CA ARG A 2 18.86 77.52 39.00
C ARG A 2 18.20 76.25 38.42
N ILE A 3 18.61 76.01 37.17
CA ILE A 3 18.63 74.80 36.35
C ILE A 3 19.60 73.76 36.96
N VAL A 4 19.26 72.47 36.93
CA VAL A 4 20.20 71.39 36.54
C VAL A 4 19.43 70.28 35.82
N SER A 5 19.90 69.99 34.61
CA SER A 5 19.55 68.91 33.70
C SER A 5 20.28 67.63 34.10
N GLN A 6 19.65 66.46 34.06
CA GLN A 6 20.37 65.21 33.74
C GLN A 6 19.46 64.10 33.18
N MET A 7 19.90 63.67 32.01
CA MET A 7 19.43 62.66 31.09
C MET A 7 19.94 61.26 31.49
N PHE A 8 19.10 60.23 31.43
CA PHE A 8 19.39 58.79 31.18
C PHE A 8 18.23 57.95 31.76
N MET A 9 17.82 56.79 31.26
CA MET A 9 18.05 56.02 30.04
C MET A 9 16.94 54.96 30.09
N ILE A 10 16.03 54.96 29.11
CA ILE A 10 14.96 53.95 29.03
C ILE A 10 15.61 52.66 28.55
N LEU A 11 15.78 51.70 29.47
CA LEU A 11 16.23 50.36 29.16
C LEU A 11 15.07 49.60 28.49
N LEU A 12 15.01 49.66 27.16
CA LEU A 12 14.14 48.81 26.34
C LEU A 12 14.65 47.36 26.43
N THR A 13 14.04 46.57 27.31
CA THR A 13 14.20 45.11 27.30
C THR A 13 13.54 44.56 26.05
N LEU A 14 14.34 44.34 24.99
CA LEU A 14 13.95 43.49 23.87
C LEU A 14 13.78 42.06 24.40
N ASN A 15 12.55 41.71 24.76
CA ASN A 15 12.13 40.31 24.79
C ASN A 15 12.19 39.80 23.35
N ALA A 16 13.35 39.26 22.96
CA ALA A 16 13.46 38.44 21.77
C ALA A 16 12.63 37.18 21.99
N CYS A 17 11.37 37.23 21.56
CA CYS A 17 10.53 36.05 21.45
C CYS A 17 11.29 34.98 20.66
N ASN A 18 11.38 33.82 21.30
CA ASN A 18 12.00 32.60 20.83
C ASN A 18 11.31 32.10 19.55
N GLN A 19 11.78 32.53 18.37
CA GLN A 19 11.26 32.13 17.04
C GLN A 19 11.66 30.71 16.60
N ASN A 20 12.10 29.85 17.51
CA ASN A 20 12.58 28.51 17.17
C ASN A 20 11.45 27.44 17.14
N GLY A 21 10.22 27.77 17.54
CA GLY A 21 9.09 26.83 17.58
C GLY A 21 8.27 26.72 16.29
N ASP A 22 8.16 27.79 15.50
CA ASP A 22 7.29 27.82 14.31
C ASP A 22 7.87 27.05 13.12
N SER A 23 9.19 27.03 12.97
CA SER A 23 9.86 26.40 11.81
C SER A 23 9.80 24.87 11.83
N SER A 24 9.91 24.24 13.01
CA SER A 24 9.83 22.78 13.18
C SER A 24 8.40 22.26 12.97
N ASN A 25 7.41 22.97 13.52
CA ASN A 25 6.00 22.62 13.32
C ASN A 25 5.58 22.79 11.85
N ASP A 26 5.99 23.88 11.20
CA ASP A 26 5.76 24.07 9.77
C ASP A 26 6.46 22.99 8.91
N ALA A 27 7.68 22.59 9.27
CA ALA A 27 8.38 21.49 8.61
C ALA A 27 7.61 20.16 8.74
N TYR A 28 7.08 19.84 9.93
CA TYR A 28 6.26 18.67 10.17
C TYR A 28 4.95 18.70 9.35
N LEU A 29 4.22 19.81 9.35
CA LEU A 29 2.99 19.95 8.58
C LEU A 29 3.23 19.79 7.07
N LYS A 30 4.32 20.37 6.56
CA LYS A 30 4.77 20.19 5.18
C LYS A 30 5.14 18.73 4.87
N GLU A 31 5.83 18.06 5.79
CA GLU A 31 6.15 16.63 5.68
C GLU A 31 4.89 15.77 5.58
N ILE A 32 3.93 15.95 6.50
CA ILE A 32 2.68 15.19 6.51
C ILE A 32 1.86 15.48 5.24
N LYS A 33 1.77 16.74 4.80
CA LYS A 33 1.10 17.10 3.54
C LYS A 33 1.73 16.38 2.35
N ARG A 34 3.06 16.36 2.27
CA ARG A 34 3.80 15.65 1.22
C ARG A 34 3.56 14.15 1.28
N TRP A 35 3.57 13.56 2.47
CA TRP A 35 3.27 12.14 2.65
C TRP A 35 1.84 11.79 2.22
N LYS A 36 0.84 12.60 2.59
CA LYS A 36 -0.57 12.43 2.17
C LYS A 36 -0.67 12.46 0.64
N GLY A 37 -0.02 13.44 -0.01
CA GLY A 37 0.03 13.53 -1.47
C GLY A 37 0.67 12.31 -2.12
N LYS A 38 1.83 11.86 -1.63
CA LYS A 38 2.50 10.62 -2.11
C LYS A 38 1.63 9.38 -1.93
N ARG A 39 0.94 9.26 -0.78
CA ARG A 39 0.04 8.15 -0.50
C ARG A 39 -1.13 8.12 -1.49
N LEU A 40 -1.77 9.27 -1.72
CA LEU A 40 -2.87 9.38 -2.68
C LEU A 40 -2.41 9.02 -4.10
N ALA A 41 -1.28 9.57 -4.55
CA ALA A 41 -0.70 9.26 -5.86
C ALA A 41 -0.37 7.76 -6.00
N ARG A 42 0.18 7.13 -4.95
CA ARG A 42 0.48 5.69 -4.93
C ARG A 42 -0.79 4.83 -4.99
N LEU A 43 -1.88 5.24 -4.34
CA LEU A 43 -3.14 4.49 -4.41
C LEU A 43 -3.76 4.52 -5.81
N LYS A 44 -3.56 5.63 -6.54
CA LYS A 44 -4.06 5.86 -7.91
C LYS A 44 -3.15 5.36 -9.03
N SER A 45 -1.92 4.93 -8.73
CA SER A 45 -0.99 4.48 -9.77
C SER A 45 -1.44 3.15 -10.40
N GLU A 46 -0.84 2.78 -11.53
CA GLU A 46 -1.09 1.50 -12.22
C GLU A 46 -0.85 0.27 -11.33
N ASN A 47 0.03 0.37 -10.35
CA ASN A 47 0.25 -0.70 -9.36
C ASN A 47 -0.51 -0.47 -8.04
N GLY A 48 -1.29 0.61 -7.95
CA GLY A 48 -2.05 1.04 -6.78
C GLY A 48 -3.22 0.12 -6.45
N TRP A 49 -3.84 0.32 -5.28
CA TRP A 49 -4.93 -0.54 -4.81
C TRP A 49 -6.28 -0.19 -5.43
N LEU A 50 -6.46 1.02 -5.95
CA LEU A 50 -7.76 1.50 -6.44
C LEU A 50 -8.18 0.93 -7.78
N ASN A 51 -7.26 0.27 -8.47
CA ASN A 51 -7.51 -0.36 -9.76
C ASN A 51 -7.67 -1.88 -9.65
N LEU A 52 -7.74 -2.45 -8.45
CA LEU A 52 -8.08 -3.86 -8.29
C LEU A 52 -9.52 -4.10 -8.73
N ALA A 53 -9.70 -5.06 -9.63
CA ALA A 53 -10.99 -5.42 -10.21
C ALA A 53 -11.38 -6.89 -9.94
N GLY A 54 -10.49 -7.69 -9.33
CA GLY A 54 -10.85 -9.04 -8.92
C GLY A 54 -9.71 -9.85 -8.29
N LEU A 55 -10.11 -10.88 -7.54
CA LEU A 55 -9.26 -11.97 -7.07
C LEU A 55 -10.01 -13.27 -7.34
N PHE A 56 -9.45 -14.13 -8.19
CA PHE A 56 -10.06 -15.39 -8.58
C PHE A 56 -9.07 -16.53 -8.31
N TRP A 57 -9.48 -17.57 -7.59
CA TRP A 57 -8.61 -18.71 -7.33
C TRP A 57 -8.69 -19.70 -8.50
N LEU A 58 -7.54 -20.25 -8.90
CA LEU A 58 -7.47 -21.32 -9.90
C LEU A 58 -7.73 -22.66 -9.23
N GLU A 59 -8.48 -23.51 -9.92
CA GLU A 59 -8.60 -24.94 -9.60
C GLU A 59 -7.57 -25.75 -10.41
N GLU A 60 -7.21 -26.95 -9.92
CA GLU A 60 -6.37 -27.87 -10.70
C GLU A 60 -7.08 -28.24 -12.01
N GLY A 61 -6.35 -28.21 -13.12
CA GLY A 61 -6.90 -28.41 -14.46
C GLY A 61 -7.21 -27.11 -15.19
N ILE A 62 -8.29 -27.10 -15.98
CA ILE A 62 -8.62 -26.02 -16.92
C ILE A 62 -9.49 -24.97 -16.23
N ASN A 63 -9.10 -23.70 -16.33
CA ASN A 63 -9.85 -22.54 -15.86
C ASN A 63 -10.05 -21.57 -17.04
N THR A 64 -11.26 -21.49 -17.59
CA THR A 64 -11.59 -20.57 -18.69
C THR A 64 -11.83 -19.15 -18.17
N ILE A 65 -11.41 -18.15 -18.96
CA ILE A 65 -11.51 -16.73 -18.61
C ILE A 65 -12.20 -15.92 -19.72
N GLY A 66 -13.02 -14.96 -19.32
CA GLY A 66 -13.73 -14.04 -20.22
C GLY A 66 -14.95 -13.42 -19.53
N SER A 67 -15.65 -12.51 -20.21
CA SER A 67 -16.89 -11.90 -19.67
C SER A 67 -18.13 -12.79 -19.83
N ASP A 68 -18.08 -13.80 -20.69
CA ASP A 68 -19.22 -14.71 -20.88
C ASP A 68 -19.45 -15.59 -19.64
N SER A 69 -20.73 -15.76 -19.27
CA SER A 69 -21.15 -16.57 -18.11
C SER A 69 -20.79 -18.06 -18.19
N SER A 70 -20.42 -18.57 -19.36
CA SER A 70 -19.94 -19.93 -19.56
C SER A 70 -18.48 -20.16 -19.13
N ASN A 71 -17.74 -19.09 -18.81
CA ASN A 71 -16.38 -19.21 -18.27
C ASN A 71 -16.41 -19.64 -16.79
N SER A 72 -15.43 -20.43 -16.36
CA SER A 72 -15.27 -20.76 -14.94
C SER A 72 -14.86 -19.53 -14.12
N ILE A 73 -14.14 -18.60 -14.73
CA ILE A 73 -13.75 -17.33 -14.13
C ILE A 73 -14.29 -16.20 -15.01
N ILE A 74 -15.26 -15.48 -14.45
CA ILE A 74 -15.97 -14.41 -15.15
C ILE A 74 -15.30 -13.07 -14.84
N TYR A 75 -14.79 -12.42 -15.88
CA TYR A 75 -14.26 -11.06 -15.82
C TYR A 75 -15.38 -10.02 -16.01
N PRO A 76 -15.15 -8.75 -15.65
CA PRO A 76 -16.10 -7.67 -15.95
C PRO A 76 -16.41 -7.56 -17.44
N ASP A 77 -17.58 -7.02 -17.78
CA ASP A 77 -18.09 -6.89 -19.17
C ASP A 77 -17.15 -6.19 -20.16
N LYS A 78 -16.16 -5.43 -19.65
CA LYS A 78 -15.09 -4.83 -20.46
C LYS A 78 -14.17 -5.85 -21.13
N ALA A 79 -14.10 -7.08 -20.62
CA ALA A 79 -13.33 -8.16 -21.22
C ALA A 79 -14.04 -8.74 -22.45
N PRO A 80 -13.31 -9.27 -23.45
CA PRO A 80 -13.87 -10.15 -24.46
C PRO A 80 -14.65 -11.33 -23.84
N PRO A 81 -15.71 -11.84 -24.50
CA PRO A 81 -16.51 -12.97 -24.02
C PRO A 81 -15.67 -14.19 -23.66
N ARG A 82 -14.59 -14.43 -24.44
CA ARG A 82 -13.59 -15.46 -24.19
C ARG A 82 -12.21 -14.86 -24.42
N LEU A 83 -11.35 -14.96 -23.42
CA LEU A 83 -9.95 -14.49 -23.47
C LEU A 83 -8.97 -15.65 -23.62
N GLY A 84 -9.32 -16.81 -23.09
CA GLY A 84 -8.47 -17.98 -23.09
C GLY A 84 -8.70 -18.85 -21.86
N LYS A 85 -7.68 -19.60 -21.48
CA LYS A 85 -7.72 -20.49 -20.33
C LYS A 85 -6.37 -20.61 -19.65
N TYR A 86 -6.40 -20.71 -18.32
CA TYR A 86 -5.28 -21.20 -17.54
C TYR A 86 -5.37 -22.71 -17.39
N ILE A 87 -4.21 -23.37 -17.39
CA ILE A 87 -4.05 -24.78 -17.02
C ILE A 87 -3.13 -24.82 -15.81
N LEU A 88 -3.68 -25.15 -14.64
CA LEU A 88 -2.90 -25.43 -13.44
C LEU A 88 -2.65 -26.94 -13.38
N LYS A 89 -1.39 -27.34 -13.47
CA LYS A 89 -0.99 -28.75 -13.35
C LYS A 89 0.27 -28.89 -12.54
N ASN A 90 0.26 -29.70 -11.48
CA ASN A 90 1.44 -29.94 -10.65
C ASN A 90 2.12 -28.64 -10.18
N ARG A 91 1.32 -27.64 -9.76
CA ARG A 91 1.78 -26.28 -9.37
C ARG A 91 2.40 -25.43 -10.48
N GLN A 92 2.36 -25.87 -11.73
CA GLN A 92 2.76 -25.09 -12.89
C GLN A 92 1.51 -24.50 -13.55
N VAL A 93 1.57 -23.23 -13.91
CA VAL A 93 0.46 -22.54 -14.58
C VAL A 93 0.89 -22.19 -16.00
N SER A 94 0.11 -22.62 -16.99
CA SER A 94 0.23 -22.13 -18.36
C SER A 94 -1.04 -21.39 -18.77
N PHE A 95 -0.91 -20.48 -19.74
CA PHE A 95 -2.02 -19.75 -20.34
C PHE A 95 -2.06 -20.04 -21.83
N ILE A 96 -3.26 -20.30 -22.35
CA ILE A 96 -3.54 -20.45 -23.78
C ILE A 96 -4.61 -19.42 -24.15
N HIS A 97 -4.30 -18.53 -25.09
CA HIS A 97 -5.25 -17.52 -25.55
C HIS A 97 -6.43 -18.17 -26.33
N GLU A 98 -7.57 -17.48 -26.35
CA GLU A 98 -8.65 -17.83 -27.27
C GLU A 98 -8.34 -17.27 -28.66
N PRO A 99 -8.52 -18.05 -29.75
CA PRO A 99 -8.33 -17.55 -31.10
C PRO A 99 -9.18 -16.29 -31.38
N GLY A 100 -8.52 -15.22 -31.82
CA GLY A 100 -9.15 -13.93 -32.11
C GLY A 100 -9.33 -13.02 -30.88
N ALA A 101 -8.99 -13.47 -29.67
CA ALA A 101 -8.89 -12.60 -28.52
C ALA A 101 -7.51 -11.92 -28.47
N GLU A 102 -7.50 -10.62 -28.22
CA GLU A 102 -6.26 -9.85 -28.07
C GLU A 102 -5.76 -9.93 -26.63
N VAL A 103 -4.70 -10.71 -26.42
CA VAL A 103 -4.00 -10.82 -25.14
C VAL A 103 -2.52 -10.51 -25.35
N PHE A 104 -1.99 -9.58 -24.56
CA PHE A 104 -0.63 -9.10 -24.69
C PHE A 104 0.22 -9.44 -23.46
N LEU A 105 1.48 -9.77 -23.69
CA LEU A 105 2.54 -9.79 -22.69
C LEU A 105 3.58 -8.74 -23.09
N GLU A 106 3.81 -7.74 -22.25
CA GLU A 106 4.75 -6.65 -22.54
C GLU A 106 4.45 -5.96 -23.89
N GLY A 107 3.16 -5.76 -24.19
CA GLY A 107 2.69 -5.14 -25.44
C GLY A 107 2.79 -6.02 -26.69
N LYS A 108 3.18 -7.30 -26.58
CA LYS A 108 3.27 -8.23 -27.71
C LYS A 108 2.15 -9.28 -27.62
N PRO A 109 1.46 -9.61 -28.74
CA PRO A 109 0.46 -10.66 -28.73
C PRO A 109 1.11 -12.01 -28.39
N ILE A 110 0.37 -12.85 -27.67
CA ILE A 110 0.82 -14.18 -27.28
C ILE A 110 -0.19 -15.24 -27.71
N GLU A 111 0.29 -16.44 -28.01
CA GLU A 111 -0.57 -17.60 -28.26
C GLU A 111 -0.67 -18.51 -27.04
N GLU A 112 0.49 -18.86 -26.48
CA GLU A 112 0.65 -19.68 -25.29
C GLU A 112 1.82 -19.15 -24.46
N LEU A 113 1.73 -19.30 -23.13
CA LEU A 113 2.74 -18.82 -22.20
C LEU A 113 2.80 -19.68 -20.95
N GLU A 114 4.00 -20.08 -20.54
CA GLU A 114 4.25 -20.54 -19.17
C GLU A 114 4.31 -19.33 -18.22
N ILE A 115 3.49 -19.36 -17.17
CA ILE A 115 3.27 -18.20 -16.31
C ILE A 115 4.30 -18.13 -15.20
N LYS A 116 4.94 -16.95 -15.08
CA LYS A 116 5.72 -16.57 -13.91
C LYS A 116 4.78 -15.97 -12.88
N THR A 117 4.76 -16.52 -11.66
CA THR A 117 3.96 -15.99 -10.54
C THR A 117 4.66 -14.83 -9.83
N ASP A 118 3.93 -14.16 -8.94
CA ASP A 118 4.44 -13.04 -8.13
C ASP A 118 5.54 -13.44 -7.13
N LYS A 119 5.79 -14.75 -6.94
CA LYS A 119 6.82 -15.29 -6.03
C LYS A 119 8.23 -14.77 -6.32
N THR A 120 8.54 -14.49 -7.60
CA THR A 120 9.85 -13.95 -8.02
C THR A 120 9.91 -12.43 -8.00
N GLY A 121 8.79 -11.75 -7.68
CA GLY A 121 8.65 -10.30 -7.71
C GLY A 121 8.42 -9.69 -9.09
N LYS A 122 8.46 -10.49 -10.17
CA LYS A 122 8.21 -10.05 -11.55
C LYS A 122 7.30 -11.06 -12.27
N PRO A 123 5.98 -11.05 -11.99
CA PRO A 123 5.06 -12.00 -12.60
C PRO A 123 4.85 -11.68 -14.09
N SER A 124 4.36 -12.67 -14.85
CA SER A 124 3.84 -12.44 -16.21
C SER A 124 2.58 -11.57 -16.14
N LEU A 125 2.67 -10.32 -16.59
CA LEU A 125 1.56 -9.38 -16.66
C LEU A 125 0.88 -9.49 -18.03
N LEU A 126 -0.34 -10.01 -18.04
CA LEU A 126 -1.17 -10.11 -19.24
C LEU A 126 -2.15 -8.95 -19.31
N GLU A 127 -2.41 -8.45 -20.52
CA GLU A 127 -3.21 -7.25 -20.74
C GLU A 127 -4.19 -7.41 -21.90
N THR A 128 -5.36 -6.77 -21.78
CA THR A 128 -6.37 -6.62 -22.85
C THR A 128 -7.19 -5.35 -22.58
N GLY A 129 -7.23 -4.42 -23.55
CA GLY A 129 -7.85 -3.11 -23.32
C GLY A 129 -7.30 -2.41 -22.07
N SER A 130 -8.18 -2.04 -21.12
CA SER A 130 -7.79 -1.46 -19.82
C SER A 130 -7.56 -2.49 -18.71
N LEU A 131 -7.79 -3.78 -18.99
CA LEU A 131 -7.60 -4.85 -18.01
C LEU A 131 -6.16 -5.37 -18.04
N ALA A 132 -5.61 -5.60 -16.85
CA ALA A 132 -4.32 -6.21 -16.66
C ALA A 132 -4.38 -7.23 -15.53
N TRP A 133 -3.75 -8.39 -15.68
CA TRP A 133 -3.77 -9.42 -14.65
C TRP A 133 -2.50 -10.25 -14.61
N PHE A 134 -2.27 -10.85 -13.45
CA PHE A 134 -1.13 -11.72 -13.21
C PHE A 134 -1.48 -12.78 -12.16
N ILE A 135 -0.68 -13.83 -12.09
CA ILE A 135 -0.89 -14.92 -11.13
C ILE A 135 -0.12 -14.67 -9.84
N ILE A 136 -0.82 -14.79 -8.72
CA ILE A 136 -0.29 -14.73 -7.36
C ILE A 136 -0.23 -16.12 -6.73
N GLU A 137 0.80 -16.39 -5.93
CA GLU A 137 0.94 -17.63 -5.15
C GLU A 137 0.76 -17.34 -3.66
N ARG A 138 -0.21 -18.00 -3.01
CA ARG A 138 -0.48 -17.84 -1.57
C ARG A 138 -0.53 -19.23 -0.93
N GLY A 139 0.56 -19.62 -0.27
CA GLY A 139 0.74 -20.99 0.21
C GLY A 139 0.72 -21.98 -0.96
N ASP A 140 -0.28 -22.85 -0.96
CA ASP A 140 -0.49 -23.85 -2.02
C ASP A 140 -1.52 -23.43 -3.08
N GLN A 141 -2.07 -22.22 -2.98
CA GLN A 141 -3.10 -21.70 -3.88
C GLN A 141 -2.53 -20.74 -4.92
N PHE A 142 -3.07 -20.79 -6.13
CA PHE A 142 -2.79 -19.89 -7.24
C PHE A 142 -4.01 -19.03 -7.52
N GLY A 143 -3.83 -17.71 -7.60
CA GLY A 143 -4.92 -16.78 -7.86
C GLY A 143 -4.60 -15.81 -8.99
N ILE A 144 -5.62 -15.41 -9.73
CA ILE A 144 -5.58 -14.29 -10.66
C ILE A 144 -5.80 -13.01 -9.85
N ARG A 145 -4.86 -12.07 -9.92
CA ARG A 145 -5.06 -10.69 -9.49
C ARG A 145 -5.43 -9.86 -10.72
N LEU A 146 -6.71 -9.48 -10.82
CA LEU A 146 -7.21 -8.64 -11.91
C LEU A 146 -7.16 -7.16 -11.52
N ARG A 147 -6.73 -6.35 -12.47
CA ARG A 147 -6.72 -4.89 -12.42
C ARG A 147 -7.49 -4.32 -13.62
N ASP A 148 -8.09 -3.16 -13.42
CA ASP A 148 -8.70 -2.32 -14.45
C ASP A 148 -8.10 -0.91 -14.33
N TYR A 149 -7.24 -0.52 -15.27
CA TYR A 149 -6.58 0.80 -15.25
C TYR A 149 -7.57 1.97 -15.40
N GLU A 150 -8.82 1.70 -15.77
CA GLU A 150 -9.92 2.65 -15.82
C GLU A 150 -10.96 2.40 -14.70
N HIS A 151 -10.58 1.70 -13.64
CA HIS A 151 -11.49 1.39 -12.54
C HIS A 151 -12.05 2.69 -11.92
N PRO A 152 -13.38 2.82 -11.72
CA PRO A 152 -14.01 4.06 -11.26
C PRO A 152 -13.44 4.61 -9.94
N ALA A 153 -12.97 3.73 -9.05
CA ALA A 153 -12.43 4.12 -7.74
C ALA A 153 -11.18 5.01 -7.84
N ILE A 154 -10.42 4.95 -8.94
CA ILE A 154 -9.24 5.80 -9.18
C ILE A 154 -9.65 7.28 -9.21
N ASN A 155 -10.77 7.59 -9.86
CA ASN A 155 -11.28 8.94 -10.02
C ASN A 155 -12.17 9.36 -8.84
N GLN A 156 -12.90 8.42 -8.23
CA GLN A 156 -13.76 8.69 -7.08
C GLN A 156 -12.96 9.09 -5.83
N LEU A 157 -11.76 8.53 -5.62
CA LEU A 157 -10.95 8.89 -4.46
C LEU A 157 -10.29 10.27 -4.67
N THR A 158 -10.89 11.33 -4.14
CA THR A 158 -10.31 12.69 -4.22
C THR A 158 -9.39 13.00 -3.04
N HIS A 159 -9.65 12.41 -1.89
CA HIS A 159 -8.87 12.57 -0.67
C HIS A 159 -8.95 11.31 0.21
N ILE A 160 -8.04 11.21 1.18
CA ILE A 160 -8.06 10.18 2.21
C ILE A 160 -8.41 10.89 3.50
N GLU A 161 -9.51 10.50 4.14
CA GLU A 161 -9.88 11.03 5.44
C GLU A 161 -8.75 10.79 6.45
N CYS A 162 -8.39 11.85 7.17
CA CYS A 162 -7.30 11.85 8.11
C CYS A 162 -7.65 12.82 9.24
N TYR A 163 -7.26 12.49 10.47
CA TYR A 163 -7.20 13.49 11.52
C TYR A 163 -6.28 14.67 11.11
N PRO A 164 -6.55 15.89 11.62
CA PRO A 164 -5.63 17.02 11.46
C PRO A 164 -4.23 16.63 11.91
N ALA A 165 -3.21 17.10 11.18
CA ALA A 165 -1.84 16.87 11.60
C ALA A 165 -1.55 17.75 12.81
N ASP A 166 -1.13 17.12 13.90
CA ASP A 166 -0.87 17.79 15.17
C ASP A 166 0.50 17.30 15.70
N PRO A 167 1.50 18.20 15.83
CA PRO A 167 2.80 17.88 16.37
C PRO A 167 2.77 17.21 17.75
N ALA A 168 1.70 17.39 18.55
CA ALA A 168 1.54 16.71 19.84
C ALA A 168 1.48 15.17 19.69
N TRP A 169 1.13 14.67 18.51
CA TRP A 169 1.13 13.24 18.19
C TRP A 169 2.44 12.75 17.55
N LYS A 170 3.47 13.60 17.46
CA LYS A 170 4.84 13.20 17.11
C LYS A 170 5.61 12.89 18.39
N ILE A 171 5.44 11.66 18.88
CA ILE A 171 5.99 11.22 20.16
C ILE A 171 7.25 10.39 19.93
N GLU A 172 8.32 10.72 20.66
CA GLU A 172 9.53 9.90 20.70
C GLU A 172 9.30 8.71 21.65
N ALA A 173 9.59 7.50 21.16
CA ALA A 173 9.46 6.29 21.94
C ALA A 173 10.83 5.69 22.25
N LYS A 174 10.99 5.18 23.46
CA LYS A 174 12.14 4.36 23.84
C LYS A 174 11.91 2.94 23.33
N PHE A 175 12.81 2.46 22.48
CA PHE A 175 12.81 1.07 22.05
C PHE A 175 13.59 0.19 23.03
N GLU A 176 12.93 -0.86 23.52
CA GLU A 176 13.50 -1.87 24.41
C GLU A 176 13.50 -3.21 23.67
N ALA A 177 14.65 -3.58 23.12
CA ALA A 177 14.82 -4.83 22.39
C ALA A 177 14.69 -6.04 23.33
N TYR A 178 14.10 -7.12 22.83
CA TYR A 178 14.23 -8.42 23.47
C TYR A 178 15.61 -9.03 23.16
N GLU A 179 16.08 -9.95 23.99
CA GLU A 179 17.26 -10.77 23.68
C GLU A 179 17.07 -11.54 22.37
N GLU A 180 15.88 -12.09 22.16
CA GLU A 180 15.44 -12.73 20.92
C GLU A 180 14.03 -12.24 20.55
N PRO A 181 13.74 -11.99 19.25
CA PRO A 181 12.40 -11.61 18.82
C PRO A 181 11.33 -12.63 19.24
N ARG A 182 10.16 -12.15 19.63
CA ARG A 182 9.04 -12.98 20.09
C ARG A 182 7.99 -13.12 18.99
N GLU A 183 7.38 -14.30 18.85
CA GLU A 183 6.28 -14.52 17.91
C GLU A 183 4.97 -13.92 18.46
N LEU A 184 4.29 -13.12 17.63
CA LEU A 184 2.94 -12.61 17.85
C LEU A 184 1.98 -13.24 16.83
N LEU A 185 0.83 -13.67 17.31
CA LEU A 185 -0.24 -14.23 16.51
C LEU A 185 -1.28 -13.15 16.24
N ILE A 186 -1.38 -12.71 14.98
CA ILE A 186 -2.31 -11.66 14.58
C ILE A 186 -3.41 -12.29 13.71
N PRO A 187 -4.69 -12.25 14.15
CA PRO A 187 -5.79 -12.76 13.34
C PRO A 187 -6.03 -11.85 12.14
N THR A 188 -6.33 -12.44 11.00
CA THR A 188 -6.67 -11.72 9.76
C THR A 188 -8.17 -11.73 9.52
N ILE A 189 -8.63 -10.80 8.68
CA ILE A 189 -10.05 -10.71 8.28
C ILE A 189 -10.53 -11.94 7.49
N ILE A 190 -9.62 -12.72 6.91
CA ILE A 190 -9.92 -13.94 6.15
C ILE A 190 -9.89 -15.20 7.02
N GLY A 191 -9.86 -15.05 8.35
CA GLY A 191 -9.93 -16.17 9.30
C GLY A 191 -8.62 -16.94 9.48
N THR A 192 -7.51 -16.44 8.94
CA THR A 192 -6.17 -17.01 9.16
C THR A 192 -5.47 -16.32 10.33
N VAL A 193 -4.38 -16.90 10.81
CA VAL A 193 -3.51 -16.29 11.82
C VAL A 193 -2.13 -16.08 11.19
N GLU A 194 -1.66 -14.83 11.19
CA GLU A 194 -0.31 -14.50 10.76
C GLU A 194 0.65 -14.55 11.96
N LYS A 195 1.78 -15.22 11.75
CA LYS A 195 2.90 -15.29 12.69
C LYS A 195 3.87 -14.16 12.37
N ASN A 196 3.99 -13.20 13.28
CA ASN A 196 4.82 -12.03 13.11
C ASN A 196 5.88 -11.96 14.21
N MET A 197 7.12 -11.63 13.85
CA MET A 197 8.20 -11.47 14.83
C MET A 197 8.21 -10.04 15.38
N CYS A 198 8.15 -9.94 16.69
CA CYS A 198 8.23 -8.72 17.46
C CYS A 198 9.62 -8.60 18.11
N PRO A 199 10.44 -7.63 17.72
CA PRO A 199 11.83 -7.51 18.17
C PRO A 199 11.98 -6.89 19.57
N GLY A 200 10.91 -6.33 20.14
CA GLY A 200 10.97 -5.57 21.39
C GLY A 200 9.72 -4.74 21.61
N ILE A 201 9.78 -3.79 22.55
CA ILE A 201 8.67 -2.92 22.95
C ILE A 201 9.04 -1.46 22.66
N LEU A 202 8.09 -0.68 22.16
CA LEU A 202 8.15 0.78 22.11
C LEU A 202 7.41 1.34 23.31
N ARG A 203 8.11 2.04 24.20
CA ARG A 203 7.54 2.70 25.38
C ARG A 203 7.52 4.21 25.18
N PHE A 204 6.39 4.84 25.43
CA PHE A 204 6.20 6.28 25.32
C PHE A 204 5.02 6.74 26.17
N ASP A 205 4.92 8.03 26.44
CA ASP A 205 3.83 8.61 27.23
C ASP A 205 2.84 9.37 26.34
N VAL A 206 1.55 9.17 26.59
CA VAL A 206 0.48 9.97 26.01
C VAL A 206 -0.27 10.63 27.16
N ASN A 207 -0.19 11.96 27.26
CA ASN A 207 -0.86 12.74 28.32
C ASN A 207 -0.56 12.25 29.75
N GLY A 208 0.69 11.85 30.00
CA GLY A 208 1.14 11.34 31.31
C GLY A 208 0.74 9.90 31.61
N VAL A 209 0.16 9.18 30.62
CA VAL A 209 -0.14 7.75 30.72
C VAL A 209 0.85 6.98 29.85
N GLN A 210 1.64 6.12 30.48
CA GLN A 210 2.58 5.25 29.79
C GLN A 210 1.83 4.28 28.86
N GLN A 211 2.31 4.20 27.62
CA GLN A 211 1.85 3.30 26.58
C GLN A 211 2.97 2.32 26.18
N GLU A 212 2.57 1.15 25.72
CA GLU A 212 3.45 0.12 25.18
C GLU A 212 2.94 -0.35 23.82
N PHE A 213 3.76 -0.20 22.78
CA PHE A 213 3.47 -0.73 21.45
C PHE A 213 4.41 -1.89 21.15
N TYR A 214 3.87 -2.93 20.52
CA TYR A 214 4.60 -4.14 20.13
C TYR A 214 4.79 -4.12 18.61
N PRO A 215 5.87 -3.52 18.09
CA PRO A 215 6.10 -3.45 16.65
C PRO A 215 6.28 -4.85 16.07
N VAL A 216 5.75 -5.07 14.89
CA VAL A 216 6.00 -6.28 14.09
C VAL A 216 6.78 -5.90 12.84
N ALA A 217 7.73 -6.74 12.46
CA ALA A 217 8.49 -6.52 11.24
C ALA A 217 7.59 -6.62 10.01
N ALA A 218 7.56 -5.58 9.18
CA ALA A 218 6.90 -5.58 7.88
C ALA A 218 7.92 -5.24 6.77
N GLY A 219 8.43 -6.26 6.09
CA GLY A 219 9.47 -6.11 5.07
C GLY A 219 10.89 -6.08 5.66
N LYS A 220 11.81 -5.32 5.03
CA LYS A 220 13.26 -5.30 5.37
C LYS A 220 13.68 -4.19 6.34
N ARG A 221 12.75 -3.42 6.91
CA ARG A 221 13.07 -2.37 7.90
C ARG A 221 12.06 -2.42 9.04
N LEU A 222 12.60 -2.29 10.26
CA LEU A 222 11.91 -1.80 11.44
C LEU A 222 12.10 -0.28 11.50
#